data_AF-A0A183LY16-F1
#
_entry.id   AF-A0A183LY16-F1
#
_cell.length_a   1.000
_cell.length_b   1.000
_cell.length_c   1.000
_cell.angle_alpha   90.00
_cell.angle_beta   90.00
_cell.angle_gamma   90.00
#
_symmetry.space_group_name_H-M   'P 1'
#
loop_
_entity.id
_entity.type
_entity.pdbx_description
1 polymer ?
#
loop_
_entity_poly.entity_id
_entity_poly.type
_entity_poly.pdbx_seq_one_letter_code
_entity_poly.pdbx_strand_id
1 'polypeptide(L)'
;MKTYNLEVLGISETHWTQVGQQRPASGELLLYCRHEEENTPHTQGVALMLFKQAQNSLIGWESHGPRIIKSSFKTMKEGISMNISTQLRHKTSPHMES
;
A
#
# COMPACT_ATOMS: atom_id res chain seq x y z
N MET A 1 -11.26 -2.32 13.58
CA MET A 1 -11.18 -2.92 12.22
C MET A 1 -12.12 -4.10 12.02
N LYS A 2 -12.33 -4.98 13.01
CA LYS A 2 -13.32 -6.08 12.94
C LYS A 2 -14.77 -5.64 12.67
N THR A 3 -15.08 -4.35 12.84
CA THR A 3 -16.40 -3.75 12.64
C THR A 3 -16.75 -3.40 11.20
N TYR A 4 -15.79 -3.38 10.27
CA TYR A 4 -16.00 -2.89 8.88
C TYR A 4 -15.85 -3.97 7.81
N ASN A 5 -15.64 -5.24 8.18
CA ASN A 5 -15.39 -6.36 7.25
C ASN A 5 -14.45 -6.00 6.09
N LEU A 6 -13.40 -5.21 6.38
CA LEU A 6 -12.44 -4.77 5.37
C LEU A 6 -11.52 -5.93 4.97
N GLU A 7 -11.28 -6.07 3.67
CA GLU A 7 -10.32 -7.05 3.13
C GLU A 7 -8.96 -6.41 2.83
N VAL A 8 -8.98 -5.16 2.35
CA VAL A 8 -7.79 -4.37 2.00
C VAL A 8 -7.98 -2.94 2.50
N LEU A 9 -6.94 -2.37 3.11
CA LEU A 9 -6.87 -0.96 3.48
C LEU A 9 -5.62 -0.31 2.88
N GLY A 10 -5.80 0.76 2.12
CA GLY A 10 -4.71 1.62 1.66
C GLY A 10 -4.38 2.69 2.69
N ILE A 11 -3.09 2.85 3.02
CA ILE A 11 -2.57 3.85 3.94
C ILE A 11 -1.58 4.71 3.16
N SER A 12 -1.76 6.03 3.25
CA SER A 12 -0.87 7.03 2.65
C SER A 12 -0.07 7.73 3.75
N GLU A 13 1.08 8.29 3.40
CA GLU A 13 1.92 9.11 4.30
C GLU A 13 2.42 8.33 5.53
N THR A 14 3.02 7.16 5.31
CA THR A 14 3.61 6.35 6.40
C THR A 14 5.10 6.64 6.63
N HIS A 15 5.55 6.64 7.89
CA HIS A 15 6.94 6.95 8.27
C HIS A 15 7.96 5.79 8.03
N TRP A 16 7.56 4.68 7.40
CA TRP A 16 8.41 3.52 7.15
C TRP A 16 9.62 3.84 6.26
N THR A 17 10.82 3.39 6.58
CA THR A 17 12.05 3.81 5.88
C THR A 17 12.50 2.91 4.73
N GLN A 18 11.82 1.78 4.49
CA GLN A 18 12.24 0.76 3.53
C GLN A 18 11.06 0.21 2.72
N VAL A 19 11.35 -0.67 1.75
CA VAL A 19 10.36 -1.52 1.10
C VAL A 19 10.31 -2.85 1.84
N GLY A 20 9.13 -3.32 2.19
CA GLY A 20 9.02 -4.60 2.87
C GLY A 20 7.62 -5.07 3.15
N GLN A 21 7.54 -6.23 3.81
CA GLN A 21 6.33 -6.72 4.42
C GLN A 21 6.52 -6.92 5.92
N GLN A 22 5.45 -6.73 6.70
CA GLN A 22 5.43 -7.02 8.12
C GLN A 22 4.12 -7.68 8.52
N ARG A 23 4.16 -8.55 9.54
CA ARG A 23 2.97 -9.10 10.20
C ARG A 23 2.84 -8.47 11.59
N PRO A 24 1.90 -7.54 11.81
CA PRO A 24 1.61 -7.02 13.13
C PRO A 24 1.03 -8.10 14.05
N ALA A 25 1.04 -7.87 15.36
CA ALA A 25 0.49 -8.81 16.35
C ALA A 25 -1.02 -9.11 16.15
N SER A 26 -1.74 -8.23 15.45
CA SER A 26 -3.15 -8.39 15.11
C SER A 26 -3.41 -9.39 13.96
N GLY A 27 -2.36 -9.85 13.27
CA GLY A 27 -2.43 -10.93 12.27
C GLY A 27 -2.69 -10.48 10.83
N GLU A 28 -2.76 -9.17 10.58
CA GLU A 28 -2.79 -8.62 9.21
C GLU A 28 -1.43 -8.74 8.52
N LEU A 29 -1.41 -8.57 7.20
CA LEU A 29 -0.18 -8.44 6.43
C LEU A 29 -0.06 -6.99 5.95
N LEU A 30 1.01 -6.32 6.33
CA LEU A 30 1.32 -4.97 5.90
C LEU A 30 2.37 -5.01 4.80
N LEU A 31 2.05 -4.49 3.62
CA LEU A 31 2.98 -4.25 2.52
C LEU A 31 3.29 -2.75 2.49
N TYR A 32 4.55 -2.35 2.40
CA TYR A 32 4.90 -0.92 2.41
C TYR A 32 6.10 -0.60 1.52
N CYS A 33 6.12 0.61 0.99
CA CYS A 33 7.25 1.19 0.28
C CYS A 33 7.39 2.68 0.59
N ARG A 34 8.63 3.19 0.63
CA ARG A 34 8.95 4.62 0.77
C ARG A 34 10.22 4.96 -0.01
N HIS A 35 10.41 6.25 -0.25
CA HIS A 35 11.66 6.86 -0.71
C HIS A 35 12.64 7.09 0.45
N GLU A 36 13.90 6.72 0.26
CA GLU A 36 15.05 7.08 1.10
C GLU A 36 15.57 8.51 0.81
N GLU A 37 14.70 9.51 0.56
CA GLU A 37 15.19 10.88 0.40
C GLU A 37 15.69 11.42 1.75
N GLU A 38 16.98 11.19 1.98
CA GLU A 38 17.80 11.84 2.98
C GLU A 38 17.59 13.35 2.82
N ASN A 39 17.10 14.02 3.86
CA ASN A 39 16.95 15.49 3.97
C ASN A 39 15.58 16.14 3.73
N THR A 40 14.46 15.40 3.55
CA THR A 40 13.13 16.03 3.68
C THR A 40 12.22 15.34 4.72
N PRO A 41 11.59 16.08 5.65
CA PRO A 41 10.68 15.51 6.65
C PRO A 41 9.31 15.11 6.07
N HIS A 42 9.14 15.13 4.75
CA HIS A 42 7.85 14.90 4.11
C HIS A 42 7.68 13.44 3.67
N THR A 43 6.62 12.85 4.19
CA THR A 43 6.35 11.43 4.29
C THR A 43 5.79 10.85 2.98
N GLN A 44 6.66 10.28 2.14
CA GLN A 44 6.27 9.74 0.84
C GLN A 44 6.09 8.21 0.85
N GLY A 45 5.53 7.66 1.92
CA GLY A 45 5.31 6.22 2.05
C GLY A 45 3.89 5.82 1.67
N VAL A 46 3.74 4.69 1.02
CA VAL A 46 2.45 4.02 0.81
C VAL A 46 2.49 2.67 1.49
N ALA A 47 1.39 2.27 2.10
CA ALA A 47 1.21 0.93 2.62
C ALA A 47 -0.16 0.35 2.26
N LEU A 48 -0.21 -0.97 2.18
CA LEU A 48 -1.41 -1.78 2.02
C LEU A 48 -1.50 -2.75 3.19
N MET A 49 -2.58 -2.66 3.96
CA MET A 49 -2.89 -3.62 5.02
C MET A 49 -3.91 -4.62 4.51
N LEU A 50 -3.53 -5.89 4.51
CA LEU A 50 -4.33 -7.00 4.01
C LEU A 50 -4.86 -7.80 5.20
N PHE A 51 -6.17 -7.99 5.25
CA PHE A 51 -6.82 -8.84 6.23
C PHE A 51 -6.83 -10.30 5.75
N LYS A 52 -7.23 -11.22 6.63
CA LYS A 52 -7.09 -12.68 6.43
C LYS A 52 -7.53 -13.18 5.05
N GLN A 53 -8.66 -12.68 4.54
CA GLN A 53 -9.17 -13.10 3.23
C GLN A 53 -8.28 -12.63 2.08
N ALA A 54 -7.95 -11.34 2.04
CA ALA A 54 -7.05 -10.78 1.03
C ALA A 54 -5.65 -11.41 1.09
N GLN A 55 -5.13 -11.68 2.29
CA GLN A 55 -3.86 -12.38 2.49
C GLN A 55 -3.84 -13.76 1.82
N ASN A 56 -4.87 -14.56 2.04
CA ASN A 56 -4.97 -15.91 1.47
C ASN A 56 -5.12 -15.88 -0.06
N SER A 57 -5.66 -14.79 -0.59
CA SER A 57 -5.83 -14.59 -2.03
C SER A 57 -4.62 -13.92 -2.69
N LEU A 58 -3.65 -13.38 -1.95
CA LEU A 58 -2.53 -12.64 -2.53
C LEU A 58 -1.64 -13.58 -3.37
N ILE A 59 -1.49 -13.26 -4.66
CA ILE A 59 -0.62 -13.98 -5.59
C ILE A 59 0.79 -13.40 -5.52
N GLY A 60 0.90 -12.08 -5.43
CA GLY A 60 2.17 -11.37 -5.39
C GLY A 60 1.97 -9.86 -5.31
N TRP A 61 3.06 -9.15 -5.01
CA TRP A 61 3.09 -7.70 -5.01
C TRP A 61 4.47 -7.19 -5.39
N GLU A 62 4.51 -5.95 -5.88
CA GLU A 62 5.73 -5.27 -6.28
C GLU A 62 5.61 -3.76 -5.96
N SER A 63 6.72 -3.15 -5.59
CA SER A 63 6.83 -1.71 -5.45
C SER A 63 7.38 -1.09 -6.73
N HIS A 64 6.67 -0.12 -7.30
CA HIS A 64 7.15 0.67 -8.44
C HIS A 64 7.64 2.03 -7.97
N GLY A 65 8.82 2.03 -7.37
CA GLY A 65 9.37 3.21 -6.71
C GLY A 65 8.70 3.50 -5.37
N PRO A 66 8.95 4.68 -4.79
CA PRO A 66 8.62 4.95 -3.39
C PRO A 66 7.13 5.13 -3.10
N ARG A 67 6.34 5.44 -4.12
CA ARG A 67 4.95 5.89 -3.95
C ARG A 67 3.93 4.94 -4.57
N ILE A 68 4.33 3.79 -5.08
CA ILE A 68 3.41 2.88 -5.79
C ILE A 68 3.61 1.46 -5.31
N ILE A 69 2.53 0.85 -4.84
CA ILE A 69 2.45 -0.60 -4.60
C ILE A 69 1.43 -1.18 -5.57
N LYS A 70 1.83 -2.22 -6.30
CA LYS A 70 0.91 -3.07 -7.06
C LYS A 70 0.80 -4.42 -6.38
N SER A 71 -0.41 -4.93 -6.23
CA SER A 71 -0.68 -6.26 -5.71
C SER A 71 -1.71 -6.99 -6.57
N SER A 72 -1.51 -8.29 -6.72
CA SER A 72 -2.38 -9.18 -7.50
C SER A 72 -3.01 -10.20 -6.57
N PHE A 73 -4.31 -10.41 -6.71
CA PHE A 73 -5.11 -11.31 -5.89
C PHE A 73 -5.83 -12.33 -6.77
N LYS A 74 -5.87 -13.58 -6.31
CA LYS A 74 -6.67 -14.64 -6.89
C LYS A 74 -8.13 -14.36 -6.59
N THR A 75 -8.95 -14.30 -7.64
CA THR A 75 -10.40 -14.22 -7.46
C THR A 75 -11.00 -15.61 -7.34
N MET A 76 -12.27 -15.70 -6.92
CA MET A 76 -13.01 -16.96 -6.91
C MET A 76 -13.20 -17.53 -8.32
N LYS A 77 -13.20 -16.68 -9.35
CA LYS A 77 -13.34 -17.11 -10.73
C LYS A 77 -11.98 -17.56 -11.26
N GLU A 78 -11.92 -18.83 -11.66
CA GLU A 78 -10.71 -19.43 -12.20
C GLU A 78 -10.20 -18.67 -13.43
N GLY A 79 -8.88 -18.51 -13.52
CA GLY A 79 -8.23 -17.74 -14.58
C GLY A 79 -8.33 -16.22 -14.45
N ILE A 80 -8.99 -15.67 -13.42
CA ILE A 80 -9.11 -14.22 -13.20
C ILE A 80 -8.35 -13.79 -11.94
N SER A 81 -7.46 -12.80 -12.12
CA SER A 81 -6.81 -12.08 -11.04
C SER A 81 -7.34 -10.65 -10.93
N MET A 82 -7.44 -10.16 -9.70
CA MET A 82 -7.72 -8.75 -9.40
C MET A 82 -6.41 -8.04 -9.09
N ASN A 83 -6.19 -6.87 -9.69
CA ASN A 83 -4.98 -6.08 -9.47
C ASN A 83 -5.34 -4.77 -8.78
N ILE A 84 -4.61 -4.42 -7.73
CA ILE A 84 -4.76 -3.16 -7.01
C ILE A 84 -3.46 -2.38 -7.15
N SER A 85 -3.55 -1.12 -7.57
CA SER A 85 -2.43 -0.18 -7.57
C SER A 85 -2.75 0.98 -6.64
N THR A 86 -2.00 1.08 -5.55
CA THR A 86 -2.11 2.20 -4.61
C THR A 86 -0.97 3.17 -4.86
N GLN A 87 -1.31 4.45 -5.03
CA GLN A 87 -0.34 5.51 -5.26
C GLN A 87 -0.62 6.75 -4.43
N LEU A 88 0.44 7.36 -3.87
CA LEU A 88 0.33 8.65 -3.21
C LEU A 88 0.19 9.75 -4.27
N ARG A 89 -0.90 10.52 -4.23
CA ARG A 89 -1.11 11.66 -5.14
C ARG A 89 -0.20 12.83 -4.74
N HIS A 90 0.47 13.43 -5.73
CA HIS A 90 1.17 14.69 -5.52
C HIS A 90 0.13 15.81 -5.36
N LYS A 91 0.15 16.54 -4.23
CA LYS A 91 -0.59 17.80 -4.12
C LYS A 91 0.16 18.84 -4.95
N THR A 92 -0.28 19.10 -6.17
CA THR A 92 0.02 20.36 -6.81
C THR A 92 -0.79 21.44 -6.10
N SER A 93 -0.11 22.34 -5.38
CA SER A 93 -0.72 23.56 -4.86
C SER A 93 -1.03 24.46 -6.05
N PRO A 94 -2.30 24.80 -6.36
CA PRO A 94 -2.57 25.95 -7.19
C PRO A 94 -2.25 27.19 -6.35
N HIS A 95 -1.61 28.19 -6.96
CA HIS A 95 -1.21 29.50 -6.42
C HIS A 95 0.27 29.67 -6.09
N MET A 96 1.00 30.12 -7.11
CA MET A 96 1.76 31.37 -7.07
C MET A 96 2.03 31.78 -8.52
N GLU A 97 1.04 32.37 -9.18
CA GLU A 97 1.31 33.31 -10.27
C GLU A 97 1.00 34.70 -9.69
N SER A 98 2.05 35.52 -9.66
CA SER A 98 2.06 36.91 -9.21
C SER A 98 1.56 37.83 -10.32
#